data_AF-A0A1B1PKB3-F1
#
_entry.id   AF-A0A1B1PKB3-F1
#
_cell.length_a   1.000
_cell.length_b   1.000
_cell.length_c   1.000
_cell.angle_alpha   90.00
_cell.angle_beta   90.00
_cell.angle_gamma   90.00
#
_symmetry.space_group_name_H-M   'P 1'
#
loop_
_entity.id
_entity.type
_entity.pdbx_description
1 polymer ?
#
loop_
_entity_poly.entity_id
_entity_poly.type
_entity_poly.pdbx_seq_one_letter_code
_entity_poly.pdbx_strand_id
1 'polypeptide(L)'
;MDQKIEDFMTVLLLGFVLSVSLAAGGVMLFGDSPANGAAPGPVLVIAPPWGPGPAALIHGAGGRMIGPVSAPFGALARFDGAVPVARLRALGAWGVRDASALAAYCGAKP
;
A
#
# COMPACT_ATOMS: atom_id res chain seq x y z
N MET A 1 -8.46 -21.37 43.09
CA MET A 1 -9.19 -21.80 41.87
C MET A 1 -8.87 -20.85 40.71
N ASP A 2 -7.71 -20.17 40.79
CA ASP A 2 -7.44 -18.90 40.12
C ASP A 2 -6.49 -19.07 38.93
N GLN A 3 -5.55 -20.02 39.03
CA GLN A 3 -4.59 -20.36 37.96
C GLN A 3 -5.28 -20.66 36.62
N LYS A 4 -6.39 -21.43 36.66
CA LYS A 4 -7.14 -21.80 35.45
C LYS A 4 -7.85 -20.61 34.80
N ILE A 5 -8.17 -19.59 35.60
CA ILE A 5 -8.82 -18.34 35.13
C ILE A 5 -7.76 -17.41 34.54
N GLU A 6 -6.58 -17.32 35.16
CA GLU A 6 -5.44 -16.52 34.67
C GLU A 6 -4.90 -17.05 33.33
N ASP A 7 -4.76 -18.38 33.19
CA ASP A 7 -4.35 -19.01 31.94
C ASP A 7 -5.38 -18.77 30.82
N PHE A 8 -6.67 -18.89 31.15
CA PHE A 8 -7.75 -18.63 30.19
C PHE A 8 -7.78 -17.16 29.75
N MET A 9 -7.61 -16.23 30.69
CA MET A 9 -7.58 -14.79 30.41
C MET A 9 -6.35 -14.42 29.56
N THR A 10 -5.20 -15.03 29.81
CA THR A 10 -3.96 -14.80 29.04
C THR A 10 -4.11 -15.26 27.59
N VAL A 11 -4.67 -16.44 27.35
CA VAL A 11 -4.94 -16.95 26.00
C VAL A 11 -5.91 -16.02 25.25
N LEU A 12 -6.93 -15.52 25.95
CA LEU A 12 -7.94 -14.65 25.36
C LEU A 12 -7.35 -13.27 24.99
N LEU A 13 -6.49 -12.70 25.84
CA LEU A 13 -5.77 -11.47 25.56
C LEU A 13 -4.79 -11.62 24.39
N LEU A 14 -4.01 -12.70 24.36
CA LEU A 14 -3.08 -12.97 23.26
C LEU A 14 -3.82 -13.15 21.92
N GLY A 15 -4.92 -13.90 21.92
CA GLY A 15 -5.76 -14.07 20.72
C GLY A 15 -6.35 -12.74 20.23
N PHE A 16 -6.81 -11.89 21.14
CA PHE A 16 -7.33 -10.57 20.80
C PHE A 16 -6.23 -9.66 20.22
N VAL A 17 -5.06 -9.58 20.87
CA VAL A 17 -3.93 -8.79 20.39
C VAL A 17 -3.50 -9.25 18.99
N LEU A 18 -3.36 -10.56 18.77
CA LEU A 18 -2.97 -11.11 17.47
C LEU A 18 -4.01 -10.75 16.38
N SER A 19 -5.29 -10.89 16.71
CA SER A 19 -6.39 -10.56 15.78
C SER A 19 -6.40 -9.07 15.42
N VAL A 20 -6.26 -8.18 16.41
CA VAL A 20 -6.21 -6.72 16.18
C VAL A 20 -4.98 -6.34 15.36
N SER A 21 -3.81 -6.90 15.64
CA SER A 21 -2.59 -6.63 14.86
C SER A 21 -2.74 -7.07 13.40
N LEU A 22 -3.34 -8.24 13.16
CA LEU A 22 -3.54 -8.76 11.81
C LEU A 22 -4.57 -7.93 11.04
N ALA A 23 -5.66 -7.53 11.70
CA ALA A 23 -6.68 -6.67 11.12
C ALA A 23 -6.12 -5.28 10.78
N ALA A 24 -5.37 -4.67 11.69
CA ALA A 24 -4.73 -3.36 11.47
C ALA A 24 -3.71 -3.41 10.32
N GLY A 25 -2.89 -4.47 10.26
CA GLY A 25 -1.96 -4.70 9.16
C GLY A 25 -2.69 -4.87 7.82
N GLY A 26 -3.78 -5.63 7.80
CA GLY A 26 -4.64 -5.80 6.63
C GLY A 26 -5.24 -4.48 6.17
N VAL A 27 -5.75 -3.65 7.08
CA VAL A 27 -6.31 -2.33 6.75
C VAL A 27 -5.23 -1.37 6.26
N MET A 28 -4.01 -1.39 6.79
CA MET A 28 -2.93 -0.54 6.24
C MET A 28 -2.48 -0.98 4.84
N LEU A 29 -2.39 -2.29 4.60
CA LEU A 29 -1.96 -2.83 3.31
C LEU A 29 -3.04 -2.67 2.24
N PHE A 30 -4.30 -2.91 2.60
CA PHE A 30 -5.41 -3.02 1.64
C PHE A 30 -6.47 -1.93 1.79
N GLY A 31 -6.58 -1.27 2.94
CA GLY A 31 -7.69 -0.42 3.34
C GLY A 31 -7.65 1.04 2.89
N ASP A 32 -6.66 1.46 2.10
CA ASP A 32 -6.73 2.79 1.49
C ASP A 32 -7.54 2.77 0.18
N SER A 33 -8.26 3.86 -0.06
CA SER A 33 -9.06 4.05 -1.27
C SER A 33 -8.17 3.87 -2.48
N PRO A 34 -8.61 3.10 -3.49
CA PRO A 34 -7.90 3.08 -4.75
C PRO A 34 -7.75 4.52 -5.26
N ALA A 35 -6.69 4.82 -6.01
CA ALA A 35 -6.61 6.03 -6.83
C ALA A 35 -7.71 6.10 -7.94
N ASN A 36 -8.80 5.34 -7.78
CA ASN A 36 -9.95 5.31 -8.66
C ASN A 36 -10.63 6.68 -8.61
N GLY A 37 -10.34 7.51 -9.60
CA GLY A 37 -10.93 8.85 -9.71
C GLY A 37 -10.20 9.93 -8.91
N ALA A 38 -9.00 9.66 -8.38
CA ALA A 38 -8.14 10.74 -7.90
C ALA A 38 -7.83 11.69 -9.08
N ALA A 39 -7.84 13.00 -8.80
CA ALA A 39 -7.36 14.03 -9.71
C ALA A 39 -5.98 13.63 -10.31
N PRO A 40 -5.52 14.19 -11.45
CA PRO A 40 -4.31 13.79 -12.19
C PRO A 40 -2.97 14.06 -11.46
N GLY A 41 -2.89 13.70 -10.19
CA GLY A 41 -1.76 13.83 -9.30
C GLY A 41 -0.88 12.57 -9.29
N PRO A 42 0.31 12.68 -8.68
CA PRO A 42 1.21 11.55 -8.50
C PRO A 42 0.59 10.41 -7.69
N VAL A 43 0.94 9.17 -8.03
CA VAL A 43 0.59 7.98 -7.24
C VAL A 43 1.83 7.19 -6.86
N LEU A 44 1.78 6.51 -5.73
CA LEU A 44 2.74 5.49 -5.36
C LEU A 44 2.26 4.13 -5.86
N VAL A 45 3.05 3.49 -6.73
CA VAL A 45 2.85 2.11 -7.16
C VAL A 45 3.71 1.19 -6.31
N ILE A 46 3.08 0.18 -5.70
CA ILE A 46 3.72 -0.78 -4.80
C ILE A 46 3.73 -2.15 -5.47
N ALA A 47 4.87 -2.84 -5.47
CA ALA A 47 5.11 -4.11 -6.14
C ALA A 47 5.88 -5.09 -5.24
N PRO A 48 5.72 -6.41 -5.45
CA PRO A 48 6.59 -7.40 -4.82
C PRO A 48 8.05 -7.23 -5.29
N PRO A 49 9.03 -7.52 -4.42
CA PRO A 49 10.45 -7.41 -4.77
C PRO A 49 10.94 -8.57 -5.64
N TRP A 50 10.17 -9.66 -5.74
CA TRP A 50 10.45 -10.83 -6.59
C TRP A 50 9.78 -10.75 -7.97
N GLY A 51 9.18 -9.61 -8.31
CA GLY A 51 8.54 -9.37 -9.60
C GLY A 51 9.40 -8.52 -10.54
N PRO A 52 8.83 -8.03 -11.66
CA PRO A 52 9.52 -7.13 -12.58
C PRO A 52 9.81 -5.75 -11.98
N GLY A 53 9.32 -5.47 -10.76
CA GLY A 53 9.53 -4.23 -10.04
C GLY A 53 8.57 -3.11 -10.45
N PRO A 54 8.40 -2.10 -9.59
CA PRO A 54 7.38 -1.06 -9.78
C PRO A 54 7.60 -0.25 -11.06
N ALA A 55 8.84 0.00 -11.46
CA ALA A 55 9.20 0.71 -12.69
C ALA A 55 8.62 0.03 -13.95
N ALA A 56 8.81 -1.28 -14.07
CA ALA A 56 8.30 -2.05 -15.20
C ALA A 56 6.77 -2.08 -15.25
N LEU A 57 6.11 -2.15 -14.08
CA LEU A 57 4.65 -2.07 -13.98
C LEU A 57 4.12 -0.71 -14.44
N ILE A 58 4.76 0.37 -14.00
CA ILE A 58 4.42 1.75 -14.39
C ILE A 58 4.54 1.92 -15.91
N HIS A 59 5.67 1.51 -16.49
CA HIS A 59 5.88 1.57 -17.93
C HIS A 59 4.87 0.71 -18.70
N GLY A 60 4.61 -0.53 -18.25
CA GLY A 60 3.64 -1.45 -18.88
C GLY A 60 2.18 -0.97 -18.78
N ALA A 61 1.89 -0.06 -17.85
CA ALA A 61 0.59 0.59 -17.70
C ALA A 61 0.52 1.96 -18.41
N GLY A 62 1.56 2.37 -19.13
CA GLY A 62 1.61 3.65 -19.86
C GLY A 62 1.90 4.87 -18.99
N GLY A 63 2.41 4.67 -17.78
CA GLY A 63 2.81 5.73 -16.86
C GLY A 63 4.27 6.14 -17.02
N ARG A 64 4.64 7.23 -16.33
CA ARG A 64 6.02 7.69 -16.20
C ARG A 64 6.41 7.74 -14.73
N MET A 65 7.61 7.28 -14.40
CA MET A 65 8.15 7.40 -13.05
C MET A 65 8.44 8.87 -12.69
N ILE A 66 8.29 9.21 -11.41
CA ILE A 66 8.68 10.48 -10.84
C ILE A 66 9.89 10.26 -9.95
N GLY A 67 10.96 11.01 -10.21
CA GLY A 67 12.18 11.03 -9.41
C GLY A 67 13.25 10.03 -9.88
N PRO A 68 14.51 10.24 -9.48
CA PRO A 68 15.64 9.41 -9.89
C PRO A 68 15.78 8.11 -9.07
N VAL A 69 15.06 7.99 -7.94
CA VAL A 69 15.21 6.88 -6.99
C VAL A 69 13.91 6.08 -6.89
N SER A 70 14.01 4.78 -7.12
CA SER A 70 12.98 3.78 -6.83
C SER A 70 13.33 3.07 -5.53
N ALA A 71 12.36 2.94 -4.62
CA ALA A 71 12.50 2.02 -3.51
C ALA A 71 12.34 0.57 -4.03
N PRO A 72 12.85 -0.46 -3.31
CA PRO A 72 12.73 -1.86 -3.73
C PRO A 72 11.28 -2.31 -3.98
N PHE A 73 10.34 -1.74 -3.22
CA PHE A 73 8.92 -2.09 -3.29
C PHE A 73 8.05 -1.04 -3.96
N GLY A 74 8.55 0.18 -4.16
CA GLY A 74 7.69 1.32 -4.46
C GLY A 74 8.34 2.36 -5.36
N ALA A 75 7.56 2.87 -6.31
CA ALA A 75 7.95 4.00 -7.15
C ALA A 75 6.79 4.98 -7.34
N LEU A 76 7.10 6.27 -7.32
CA LEU A 76 6.15 7.33 -7.65
C LEU A 76 5.95 7.38 -9.17
N ALA A 77 4.72 7.64 -9.60
CA ALA A 77 4.34 7.67 -11.00
C ALA A 77 3.32 8.77 -11.30
N ARG A 78 3.30 9.22 -12.55
CA ARG A 78 2.25 10.03 -13.15
C ARG A 78 1.70 9.34 -14.40
N PHE A 79 0.41 9.53 -14.62
CA PHE A 79 -0.29 9.11 -15.84
C PHE A 79 -0.93 10.36 -16.46
N ASP A 80 -1.00 10.42 -17.79
CA ASP A 80 -1.54 11.58 -18.50
C ASP A 80 -3.09 11.70 -18.38
N GLY A 81 -3.74 10.65 -17.86
CA GLY A 81 -5.17 10.62 -17.56
C GLY A 81 -5.45 9.90 -16.23
N ALA A 82 -6.65 9.32 -16.12
CA ALA A 82 -7.01 8.55 -14.94
C ALA A 82 -6.01 7.43 -14.66
N VAL A 83 -5.67 7.24 -13.38
CA VAL A 83 -4.71 6.22 -12.95
C VAL A 83 -5.27 4.82 -13.27
N PRO A 84 -4.58 3.99 -14.08
CA PRO A 84 -5.11 2.72 -14.56
C PRO A 84 -4.93 1.61 -13.50
N VAL A 85 -5.57 1.76 -12.34
CA VAL A 85 -5.38 0.87 -11.17
C VAL A 85 -5.63 -0.60 -11.53
N ALA A 86 -6.72 -0.91 -12.23
CA ALA A 86 -7.04 -2.29 -12.64
C ALA A 86 -5.94 -2.91 -13.51
N ARG A 87 -5.35 -2.11 -14.42
CA ARG A 87 -4.23 -2.55 -15.27
C ARG A 87 -2.98 -2.80 -14.44
N LEU A 88 -2.63 -1.88 -13.53
CA LEU A 88 -1.49 -2.03 -12.63
C LEU A 88 -1.62 -3.29 -11.76
N ARG A 89 -2.81 -3.56 -11.23
CA ARG A 89 -3.14 -4.80 -10.49
C ARG A 89 -2.95 -6.05 -11.35
N ALA A 90 -3.48 -6.05 -12.58
CA ALA A 90 -3.33 -7.15 -13.51
C ALA A 90 -1.86 -7.42 -13.92
N LEU A 91 -1.01 -6.38 -13.86
CA LEU A 91 0.43 -6.51 -14.10
C LEU A 91 1.21 -7.01 -12.86
N GLY A 92 0.58 -7.07 -11.69
CA GLY A 92 1.19 -7.60 -10.46
C GLY A 92 1.44 -6.55 -9.36
N ALA A 93 0.86 -5.35 -9.45
CA ALA A 93 0.97 -4.37 -8.38
C ALA A 93 0.23 -4.84 -7.11
N TRP A 94 0.89 -4.75 -5.97
CA TRP A 94 0.33 -4.95 -4.63
C TRP A 94 -0.51 -3.79 -4.15
N GLY A 95 -0.31 -2.59 -4.69
CA GLY A 95 -1.02 -1.40 -4.27
C GLY A 95 -0.79 -0.22 -5.21
N VAL A 96 -1.78 0.66 -5.26
CA VAL A 96 -1.66 1.99 -5.87
C VAL A 96 -2.27 2.97 -4.87
N ARG A 97 -1.49 3.96 -4.43
CA ARG A 97 -1.87 4.92 -3.39
C ARG A 97 -1.72 6.34 -3.90
N ASP A 98 -2.58 7.25 -3.46
CA ASP A 98 -2.42 8.67 -3.71
C ASP A 98 -1.15 9.17 -3.01
N ALA A 99 -0.23 9.78 -3.75
CA ALA A 99 1.02 10.27 -3.19
C ALA A 99 0.85 11.57 -2.39
N SER A 100 -0.25 12.32 -2.58
CA SER A 100 -0.52 13.54 -1.82
C SER A 100 -0.79 13.23 -0.34
N ALA A 101 -1.49 12.13 -0.06
CA ALA A 101 -1.69 11.61 1.29
C ALA A 101 -0.35 11.23 1.95
N LEU A 102 0.58 10.66 1.17
CA LEU A 102 1.90 10.30 1.66
C LEU A 102 2.80 11.52 1.90
N ALA A 103 2.71 12.54 1.04
CA ALA A 103 3.49 13.77 1.16
C ALA A 103 3.25 14.48 2.51
N ALA A 104 2.03 14.37 3.05
CA ALA A 104 1.69 14.91 4.36
C ALA A 104 2.54 14.32 5.50
N TYR A 105 2.88 13.02 5.43
CA TYR A 105 3.76 12.39 6.43
C TYR A 105 5.21 12.82 6.31
N CYS A 106 5.62 13.26 5.12
CA CYS A 106 6.98 13.75 4.86
C CYS A 106 7.13 15.27 5.13
N GLY A 107 6.08 15.95 5.59
CA GLY A 107 6.08 17.41 5.76
C GLY A 107 6.17 18.19 4.43
N ALA A 108 6.01 17.50 3.29
CA ALA A 108 5.99 18.11 1.97
C ALA A 108 4.58 18.67 1.72
N LYS A 109 4.49 19.91 1.22
CA LYS A 109 3.22 20.45 0.75
C LYS A 109 2.88 19.83 -0.62
N PRO A 110 1.61 19.45 -0.85
CA PRO A 110 1.17 18.91 -2.14
C PRO A 110 1.30 19.92 -3.28
#